data_AF-A0A1E7GV96-F1
#
_entry.id   AF-A0A1E7GV96-F1
#
_cell.length_a   1.000
_cell.length_b   1.000
_cell.length_c   1.000
_cell.angle_alpha   90.00
_cell.angle_beta   90.00
_cell.angle_gamma   90.00
#
_symmetry.space_group_name_H-M   'P 1'
#
loop_
_entity.id
_entity.type
_entity.pdbx_description
1 polymer ?
#
loop_
_entity_poly.entity_id
_entity_poly.type
_entity_poly.pdbx_seq_one_letter_code
_entity_poly.pdbx_strand_id
1 'polypeptide(L)'
;MDALNSLIDVSRYSGTTFLLAADTGILPERAERIMRSMVDGIIQFRTVHAGDRINRFINIPKLKGVLPMGKMIPFYITGDGISIDTRERVG
;
A
#
# COMPACT_ATOMS: atom_id res chain seq x y z
N MET A 1 17.97 9.69 2.60
CA MET A 1 17.69 8.28 2.97
C MET A 1 17.93 8.03 4.44
N ASP A 2 18.80 8.82 5.09
CA ASP A 2 19.14 8.64 6.50
C ASP A 2 17.95 8.73 7.46
N ALA A 3 17.02 9.67 7.23
CA ALA A 3 15.79 9.76 8.02
C ALA A 3 14.92 8.50 7.97
N LEU A 4 14.82 7.86 6.79
CA LEU A 4 14.05 6.61 6.66
C LEU A 4 14.76 5.44 7.36
N ASN A 5 16.09 5.37 7.24
CA ASN A 5 16.88 4.38 7.99
C ASN A 5 16.65 4.54 9.50
N SER A 6 16.75 5.76 10.02
CA SER A 6 16.53 6.03 11.43
C SER A 6 15.12 5.67 11.89
N LEU A 7 14.08 5.94 11.08
CA LEU A 7 12.71 5.51 11.38
C LEU A 7 12.58 3.99 11.47
N ILE A 8 13.23 3.26 10.56
CA ILE A 8 13.22 1.80 10.55
C ILE A 8 13.97 1.25 11.77
N ASP A 9 15.10 1.84 12.15
CA ASP A 9 15.86 1.41 13.32
C ASP A 9 15.07 1.64 14.61
N VAL A 10 14.44 2.81 14.75
CA VAL A 10 13.53 3.10 15.88
C VAL A 10 12.35 2.14 15.91
N SER A 11 11.73 1.85 14.75
CA SER A 11 10.65 0.87 14.62
C SER A 11 11.05 -0.49 15.19
N ARG A 12 12.21 -1.01 14.77
CA ARG A 12 12.72 -2.32 15.19
C ARG A 12 13.13 -2.35 16.66
N TYR A 13 13.77 -1.28 17.14
CA TYR A 13 14.25 -1.18 18.52
C TYR A 13 13.10 -1.05 19.52
N SER A 14 12.09 -0.23 19.19
CA SER A 14 10.97 0.08 20.10
C SER A 14 9.74 -0.83 19.91
N GLY A 15 9.68 -1.60 18.83
CA GLY A 15 8.47 -2.34 18.44
C GLY A 15 7.33 -1.45 17.93
N THR A 16 7.61 -0.17 17.63
CA THR A 16 6.61 0.79 17.16
C THR A 16 6.35 0.63 15.66
N THR A 17 5.08 0.55 15.27
CA THR A 17 4.70 0.53 13.85
C THR A 17 4.57 1.95 13.30
N PHE A 18 5.24 2.22 12.18
CA PHE A 18 5.11 3.49 11.44
C PHE A 18 4.35 3.27 10.13
N LEU A 19 3.42 4.20 9.84
CA LEU A 19 2.75 4.29 8.55
C LEU A 19 3.29 5.50 7.79
N LEU A 20 3.80 5.26 6.58
CA LEU A 20 4.27 6.31 5.67
C LEU A 20 3.29 6.42 4.50
N ALA A 21 2.69 7.59 4.33
CA ALA A 21 1.83 7.91 3.20
C ALA A 21 2.59 8.75 2.19
N ALA A 22 2.51 8.37 0.91
CA ALA A 22 3.09 9.12 -0.20
C ALA A 22 2.30 8.81 -1.48
N ASP A 23 2.19 9.80 -2.36
CA ASP A 23 1.65 9.57 -3.69
C ASP A 23 2.71 8.93 -4.59
N THR A 24 2.30 7.92 -5.35
CA THR A 24 3.17 7.25 -6.31
C THR A 24 3.47 8.18 -7.49
N GLY A 25 4.73 8.24 -7.91
CA GLY A 25 5.20 9.04 -9.04
C GLY A 25 5.74 10.42 -8.67
N ILE A 26 5.65 10.84 -7.41
CA ILE A 26 6.28 12.10 -6.95
C ILE A 26 7.80 11.92 -6.84
N LEU A 27 8.25 10.76 -6.40
CA LEU A 27 9.68 10.48 -6.24
C LEU A 27 10.25 9.85 -7.54
N PRO A 28 11.53 10.10 -7.85
CA PRO A 28 12.21 9.37 -8.91
C PRO A 28 12.08 7.85 -8.70
N GLU A 29 11.87 7.09 -9.78
CA GLU A 29 11.62 5.65 -9.72
C GLU A 29 12.65 4.88 -8.89
N ARG A 30 13.94 5.25 -9.02
CA ARG A 30 15.02 4.66 -8.23
C ARG A 30 14.83 4.88 -6.73
N ALA A 31 14.42 6.08 -6.32
CA ALA A 31 14.20 6.41 -4.91
C ALA A 31 12.99 5.64 -4.36
N GLU A 32 11.89 5.55 -5.12
CA GLU A 32 10.74 4.74 -4.72
C GLU A 32 11.11 3.27 -4.54
N ARG A 33 11.87 2.70 -5.48
CA ARG A 33 12.31 1.31 -5.43
C ARG A 33 13.16 1.03 -4.18
N ILE A 34 14.05 1.95 -3.82
CA ILE A 34 14.84 1.86 -2.59
C ILE A 34 13.93 1.94 -1.35
N MET A 35 13.01 2.92 -1.28
CA MET A 35 12.09 3.01 -0.13
C MET A 35 11.27 1.73 0.05
N ARG A 36 10.72 1.18 -1.04
CA ARG A 36 9.94 -0.06 -1.05
C ARG A 36 10.74 -1.28 -0.62
N SER A 37 12.05 -1.33 -0.89
CA SER A 37 12.90 -2.44 -0.44
C SER A 37 13.13 -2.41 1.07
N MET A 38 13.15 -1.23 1.68
CA MET A 38 13.49 -1.02 3.09
C MET A 38 12.34 -1.28 4.07
N VAL A 39 11.09 -1.07 3.66
CA VAL A 39 9.91 -1.22 4.53
C VAL A 39 9.45 -2.68 4.67
N ASP A 40 8.79 -3.04 5.78
CA ASP A 40 8.28 -4.41 5.98
C ASP A 40 6.98 -4.70 5.20
N GLY A 41 6.20 -3.67 4.88
CA GLY A 41 4.94 -3.80 4.14
C GLY A 41 4.67 -2.62 3.22
N ILE A 42 3.92 -2.89 2.16
CA ILE A 42 3.49 -1.89 1.16
C ILE A 42 2.00 -2.14 0.89
N ILE A 43 1.18 -1.13 1.12
CA ILE A 43 -0.24 -1.09 0.73
C ILE A 43 -0.39 0.06 -0.25
N GLN A 44 -0.86 -0.24 -1.46
CA GLN A 44 -1.06 0.75 -2.51
C GLN A 44 -2.54 0.91 -2.82
N PHE A 45 -3.03 2.15 -2.83
CA PHE A 45 -4.33 2.48 -3.38
C PHE A 45 -4.15 2.85 -4.85
N ARG A 46 -4.84 2.13 -5.73
CA ARG A 46 -4.85 2.37 -7.18
C ARG A 46 -6.23 2.83 -7.61
N THR A 47 -6.27 3.93 -8.34
CA THR A 47 -7.48 4.45 -8.98
C THR A 47 -7.36 4.25 -10.48
N VAL A 48 -8.35 3.59 -11.08
CA VAL A 48 -8.44 3.36 -12.52
C VAL A 48 -9.70 4.05 -13.03
N HIS A 49 -9.50 4.99 -13.95
CA HIS A 49 -10.60 5.65 -14.65
C HIS A 49 -10.98 4.81 -15.87
N ALA A 50 -12.20 4.27 -15.88
CA ALA A 50 -12.72 3.44 -16.97
C ALA A 50 -14.04 4.06 -17.45
N GLY A 51 -13.96 4.89 -18.50
CA GLY A 51 -15.10 5.66 -18.99
C GLY A 51 -15.58 6.67 -17.94
N ASP A 52 -16.85 6.58 -17.57
CA ASP A 52 -17.52 7.38 -16.54
C ASP A 52 -17.33 6.81 -15.11
N ARG A 53 -16.70 5.64 -14.97
CA ARG A 53 -16.52 4.96 -13.69
C ARG A 53 -15.12 5.16 -13.12
N ILE A 54 -15.09 5.39 -11.80
CA ILE A 54 -13.86 5.40 -11.01
C ILE A 54 -13.79 4.08 -10.24
N ASN A 55 -12.90 3.19 -10.67
CA ASN A 55 -12.64 1.94 -9.98
C ASN A 55 -11.45 2.13 -9.04
N ARG A 56 -11.56 1.65 -7.80
CA ARG A 56 -10.50 1.75 -6.80
C ARG A 56 -10.12 0.38 -6.28
N PHE A 57 -8.81 0.16 -6.13
CA PHE A 57 -8.25 -1.12 -5.72
C PHE A 57 -7.15 -0.94 -4.68
N ILE A 58 -7.10 -1.83 -3.70
CA ILE A 58 -5.95 -2.02 -2.83
C ILE A 58 -5.06 -3.09 -3.45
N ASN A 59 -3.78 -2.78 -3.61
CA ASN A 59 -2.74 -3.70 -4.01
C ASN A 59 -1.73 -3.84 -2.86
N ILE A 60 -1.46 -5.07 -2.42
CA ILE A 60 -0.49 -5.36 -1.35
C ILE A 60 0.68 -6.15 -1.95
N PRO A 61 1.67 -5.46 -2.58
CA PRO A 61 2.77 -6.13 -3.26
C PRO A 61 3.81 -6.71 -2.29
N LYS A 62 3.85 -6.24 -1.04
CA LYS A 62 4.79 -6.70 -0.01
C LYS A 62 4.12 -6.65 1.35
N LEU A 63 4.20 -7.74 2.10
CA LEU A 63 3.86 -7.77 3.51
C LEU A 63 4.71 -8.86 4.16
N LYS A 64 5.63 -8.48 5.05
CA LYS A 64 6.54 -9.42 5.70
C LYS A 64 5.75 -10.48 6.48
N GLY A 65 6.12 -11.74 6.30
CA GLY A 65 5.44 -12.88 6.93
C GLY A 65 4.17 -13.34 6.22
N VAL A 66 3.75 -12.68 5.12
CA VAL A 66 2.56 -13.06 4.35
C VAL A 66 2.93 -13.14 2.87
N LEU A 67 2.44 -14.18 2.19
CA LEU A 67 2.60 -14.28 0.74
C LEU A 67 1.84 -13.12 0.06
N PRO A 68 2.40 -12.49 -1.00
CA PRO A 68 1.68 -11.47 -1.75
C PRO A 68 0.32 -12.00 -2.20
N MET A 69 -0.75 -11.22 -1.99
CA MET A 69 -2.11 -11.73 -2.18
C MET A 69 -2.49 -12.05 -3.64
N GLY A 70 -1.60 -11.79 -4.61
CA GLY A 70 -1.79 -12.14 -6.03
C GLY A 70 -3.00 -11.49 -6.72
N LYS A 71 -3.84 -10.75 -5.98
CA LYS A 71 -5.08 -10.13 -6.43
C LYS A 71 -5.18 -8.69 -5.96
N MET A 72 -5.81 -7.86 -6.79
CA MET A 72 -6.24 -6.51 -6.42
C MET A 72 -7.57 -6.60 -5.66
N ILE A 73 -7.68 -5.89 -4.54
CA ILE A 73 -8.86 -5.92 -3.68
C ILE A 73 -9.71 -4.67 -3.99
N PRO A 74 -10.91 -4.81 -4.57
CA PRO A 74 -11.77 -3.67 -4.83
C PRO A 74 -12.24 -3.01 -3.51
N PHE A 75 -12.34 -1.68 -3.52
CA PHE A 75 -12.88 -0.94 -2.38
C PHE A 75 -13.72 0.26 -2.82
N TYR A 76 -14.59 0.69 -1.92
CA TYR A 76 -15.43 1.89 -2.06
C TYR A 76 -15.10 2.89 -0.96
N ILE A 77 -15.30 4.17 -1.25
CA ILE A 77 -15.25 5.24 -0.26
C ILE A 77 -16.70 5.63 0.02
N THR A 78 -17.14 5.46 1.26
CA THR A 78 -18.48 5.80 1.75
C THR A 78 -18.38 6.94 2.76
N GLY A 79 -19.52 7.40 3.29
CA GLY A 79 -19.53 8.35 4.41
C GLY A 79 -18.82 7.84 5.67
N ASP A 80 -18.71 6.52 5.81
CA ASP A 80 -18.09 5.86 6.96
C ASP A 80 -16.60 5.50 6.73
N GLY A 81 -16.07 5.82 5.55
CA GLY A 81 -14.67 5.59 5.19
C GLY A 81 -14.48 4.54 4.09
N ILE A 82 -13.45 3.70 4.22
CA ILE A 82 -13.09 2.71 3.20
C ILE A 82 -13.83 1.40 3.47
N SER A 83 -14.70 0.99 2.54
CA SER A 83 -15.38 -0.30 2.56
C SER A 83 -14.71 -1.25 1.56
N ILE A 84 -14.20 -2.37 2.05
CA ILE A 84 -13.62 -3.43 1.21
C ILE A 84 -14.74 -4.26 0.61
N ASP A 85 -14.69 -4.51 -0.70
CA ASP A 85 -15.62 -5.46 -1.33
C ASP A 85 -15.10 -6.88 -1.16
N THR A 86 -15.67 -7.60 -0.19
CA THR A 86 -15.31 -8.99 0.14
C THR A 86 -16.10 -10.02 -0.65
N ARG A 87 -16.86 -9.62 -1.68
CA ARG A 87 -17.62 -10.56 -2.49
C ARG A 87 -16.65 -11.39 -3.34
N GLU A 88 -16.37 -12.62 -2.91
CA GLU A 88 -15.80 -13.62 -3.79
C GLU A 88 -16.82 -13.90 -4.90
N ARG A 89 -16.48 -13.54 -6.15
CA ARG A 89 -17.21 -14.07 -7.29
C ARG A 89 -16.83 -15.54 -7.43
N VAL A 90 -17.55 -16.40 -6.73
CA VAL A 90 -17.67 -17.81 -7.09
C VAL A 90 -18.43 -17.86 -8.42
N GLY A 91 -17.67 -18.03 -9.50
CA GLY A 91 -18.19 -18.43 -10.81
C GLY A 91 -18.17 -19.94 -10.94
#